data_AF-A0A4T0DDW7-F1
#
_entry.id   AF-A0A4T0DDW7-F1
#
_cell.length_a   1.000
_cell.length_b   1.000
_cell.length_c   1.000
_cell.angle_alpha   90.00
_cell.angle_beta   90.00
_cell.angle_gamma   90.00
#
_symmetry.space_group_name_H-M   'P 1'
#
loop_
_entity.id
_entity.type
_entity.pdbx_description
1 polymer ?
#
loop_
_entity_poly.entity_id
_entity_poly.type
_entity_poly.pdbx_seq_one_letter_code
_entity_poly.pdbx_strand_id
1 'polypeptide(L)'
;SALTGDTGLSSKAVNGRLLSGPYPHGFSDTSEGRMNAASMVLETSRRMGAGLRVPLRMEKGAYDFFPGKIVAVRGNNPSGEYFSVTEVLSVPSLLLPATAPTGIDVHNERLQSDDGTETRPLNILIGAGPYTIDSDLSFDSLHELCSQAAETKVDLLILSGPFIDIEHPKVASGDFSLPPDSKIDSSTATLTDVFRAFISQPLSRLAQTLPGITIILVPSVRDAVSKHISWPQDRLNRKELGLPRQATCVTNPMTVSCNDFMTAVSSQDVLFEMQRQRVVSGLNSDALASMARNLLTQRHYFPVFPPLPRDEKALTVGASLDVAYLKLGEILNVSPDLLILPSVLTPFVKVVDGVLVVNPGTASKKRGAGTYARLIVGPRELTEDEREKDEEVDHQLFNRARCDIIRI
;
A
#
# COMPACT_ATOMS: atom_id res chain seq x y z
N SER A 1 -25.35 15.19 -23.08
CA SER A 1 -26.70 15.55 -22.60
C SER A 1 -26.74 15.84 -21.10
N ALA A 2 -26.02 15.14 -20.21
CA ALA A 2 -26.05 15.44 -18.77
C ALA A 2 -25.22 16.67 -18.36
N LEU A 3 -24.14 16.97 -19.09
CA LEU A 3 -23.26 18.11 -18.84
C LEU A 3 -23.44 19.28 -19.83
N THR A 4 -24.19 19.06 -20.90
CA THR A 4 -24.49 20.04 -21.93
C THR A 4 -25.87 20.60 -21.62
N GLY A 5 -25.96 21.88 -21.23
CA GLY A 5 -27.15 22.56 -20.69
C GLY A 5 -28.47 22.08 -21.29
N ASP A 6 -29.10 21.16 -20.57
CA ASP A 6 -30.40 20.58 -20.90
C ASP A 6 -31.35 21.12 -19.83
N THR A 7 -32.28 21.98 -20.23
CA THR A 7 -33.18 22.74 -19.36
C THR A 7 -34.23 21.87 -18.66
N GLY A 8 -34.18 20.55 -18.86
CA GLY A 8 -35.00 19.59 -18.14
C GLY A 8 -34.58 19.48 -16.67
N LEU A 9 -35.48 19.84 -15.76
CA LEU A 9 -35.40 19.77 -14.29
C LEU A 9 -35.08 18.37 -13.70
N SER A 10 -34.76 17.36 -14.49
CA SER A 10 -34.48 16.00 -14.01
C SER A 10 -33.05 15.89 -13.48
N SER A 11 -32.91 15.50 -12.22
CA SER A 11 -31.62 15.11 -11.62
C SER A 11 -30.99 13.93 -12.39
N LYS A 12 -29.72 14.05 -12.76
CA LYS A 12 -28.95 13.07 -13.55
C LYS A 12 -27.82 12.48 -12.69
N ALA A 13 -27.55 11.19 -12.87
CA ALA A 13 -26.38 10.54 -12.31
C ALA A 13 -25.22 10.57 -13.31
N VAL A 14 -24.03 10.96 -12.87
CA VAL A 14 -22.83 11.09 -13.70
C VAL A 14 -21.65 10.45 -12.98
N ASN A 15 -20.86 9.68 -13.72
CA ASN A 15 -19.61 9.10 -13.25
C ASN A 15 -18.43 9.86 -13.86
N GLY A 16 -17.40 10.11 -13.07
CA GLY A 16 -16.20 10.79 -13.54
C GLY A 16 -15.06 10.74 -12.54
N ARG A 17 -13.92 11.25 -12.97
CA ARG A 17 -12.72 11.40 -12.14
C ARG A 17 -12.68 12.80 -11.55
N LEU A 18 -12.42 12.91 -10.26
CA LEU A 18 -12.17 14.20 -9.61
C LEU A 18 -10.77 14.70 -9.93
N LEU A 19 -10.66 15.97 -10.27
CA LEU A 19 -9.40 16.67 -10.48
C LEU A 19 -9.42 18.01 -9.72
N SER A 20 -8.23 18.56 -9.50
CA SER A 20 -8.09 19.98 -9.17
C SER A 20 -8.02 20.76 -10.48
N GLY A 21 -8.86 21.77 -10.65
CA GLY A 21 -8.80 22.67 -11.80
C GLY A 21 -8.72 24.12 -11.36
N PRO A 22 -8.11 25.00 -12.17
CA PRO A 22 -8.20 26.45 -11.96
C PRO A 22 -9.66 26.93 -11.98
N TYR A 23 -9.87 28.10 -11.36
CA TYR A 23 -11.12 28.88 -11.42
C TYR A 23 -11.57 29.13 -12.88
N PRO A 24 -12.84 29.52 -13.16
CA PRO A 24 -13.55 29.30 -14.43
C PRO A 24 -12.96 29.87 -15.73
N HIS A 25 -11.78 30.49 -15.73
CA HIS A 25 -11.25 31.27 -16.85
C HIS A 25 -9.80 30.95 -17.27
N GLY A 26 -9.25 29.78 -16.93
CA GLY A 26 -8.00 29.32 -17.53
C GLY A 26 -7.93 27.81 -17.51
N PHE A 27 -7.44 27.16 -18.57
CA PHE A 27 -7.11 25.75 -18.55
C PHE A 27 -5.60 25.64 -18.37
N SER A 28 -5.15 25.48 -17.13
CA SER A 28 -3.77 25.10 -16.86
C SER A 28 -3.72 23.60 -16.59
N ASP A 29 -2.90 22.88 -17.36
CA ASP A 29 -2.49 21.51 -17.04
C ASP A 29 -1.44 21.48 -15.91
N THR A 30 -1.05 22.66 -15.40
CA THR A 30 -0.27 22.81 -14.18
C THR A 30 -1.20 22.84 -12.97
N SER A 31 -0.99 21.90 -12.04
CA SER A 31 -1.65 21.86 -10.73
C SER A 31 -1.12 22.99 -9.83
N GLU A 32 -1.37 24.25 -10.20
CA GLU A 32 -1.04 25.39 -9.35
C GLU A 32 -2.11 25.56 -8.27
N GLY A 33 -2.15 24.60 -7.33
CA GLY A 33 -2.98 24.69 -6.14
C GLY A 33 -3.45 23.33 -5.59
N ARG A 34 -3.37 23.20 -4.26
CA ARG A 34 -3.99 22.11 -3.51
C ARG A 34 -5.51 22.12 -3.77
N MET A 35 -6.06 20.95 -4.12
CA MET A 35 -7.51 20.79 -4.29
C MET A 35 -8.24 21.30 -3.04
N ASN A 36 -9.30 22.07 -3.25
CA ASN A 36 -10.19 22.56 -2.20
C ASN A 36 -11.63 22.56 -2.73
N ALA A 37 -12.59 22.88 -1.87
CA ALA A 37 -14.02 22.82 -2.24
C ALA A 37 -14.40 23.68 -3.46
N ALA A 38 -13.68 24.79 -3.71
CA ALA A 38 -13.95 25.69 -4.83
C ALA A 38 -13.24 25.31 -6.14
N SER A 39 -12.22 24.44 -6.07
CA SER A 39 -11.39 24.04 -7.22
C SER A 39 -11.67 22.63 -7.72
N MET A 40 -12.75 22.00 -7.26
CA MET A 40 -13.11 20.63 -7.63
C MET A 40 -13.72 20.59 -9.03
N VAL A 41 -13.21 19.67 -9.86
CA VAL A 41 -13.69 19.47 -11.23
C VAL A 41 -13.96 17.98 -11.47
N LEU A 42 -15.02 17.68 -12.20
CA LEU A 42 -15.33 16.32 -12.69
C LEU A 42 -14.89 16.17 -14.14
N GLU A 43 -13.95 15.27 -14.38
CA GLU A 43 -13.56 14.81 -15.72
C GLU A 43 -14.41 13.60 -16.12
N THR A 44 -15.10 13.70 -17.25
CA THR A 44 -15.92 12.59 -17.77
C THR A 44 -15.14 11.63 -18.65
N SER A 45 -15.66 10.42 -18.84
CA SER A 45 -15.09 9.50 -19.83
C SER A 45 -15.31 10.02 -21.25
N ARG A 46 -14.44 9.59 -22.18
CA ARG A 46 -14.58 9.88 -23.62
C ARG A 46 -15.95 9.45 -24.16
N ARG A 47 -16.46 8.31 -23.69
CA ARG A 47 -17.75 7.76 -24.13
C ARG A 47 -18.96 8.57 -23.65
N MET A 48 -18.95 9.03 -22.40
CA MET A 48 -20.13 9.66 -21.78
C MET A 48 -20.14 11.19 -21.89
N GLY A 49 -18.97 11.82 -21.98
CA GLY A 49 -18.84 13.27 -22.01
C GLY A 49 -17.62 13.78 -22.78
N ALA A 50 -17.09 13.00 -23.72
CA ALA A 50 -15.98 13.40 -24.59
C ALA A 50 -14.68 13.84 -23.86
N GLY A 51 -14.49 13.44 -22.60
CA GLY A 51 -13.34 13.91 -21.81
C GLY A 51 -13.51 15.33 -21.27
N LEU A 52 -14.70 15.92 -21.38
CA LEU A 52 -14.97 17.26 -20.88
C LEU A 52 -14.91 17.29 -19.35
N ARG A 53 -14.48 18.46 -18.88
CA ARG A 53 -14.31 18.80 -17.47
C ARG A 53 -15.37 19.83 -17.09
N VAL A 54 -16.01 19.63 -15.94
CA VAL A 54 -17.01 20.56 -15.39
C VAL A 54 -16.73 20.85 -13.91
N PRO A 55 -16.75 22.12 -13.47
CA PRO A 55 -16.67 22.46 -12.05
C PRO A 55 -17.77 21.76 -11.25
N LEU A 56 -17.43 21.24 -10.07
CA LEU A 56 -18.39 20.64 -9.14
C LEU A 56 -18.70 21.59 -8.00
N ARG A 57 -19.99 21.73 -7.69
CA ARG A 57 -20.45 22.43 -6.49
C ARG A 57 -21.26 21.49 -5.63
N MET A 58 -20.88 21.33 -4.38
CA MET A 58 -21.62 20.53 -3.41
C MET A 58 -22.73 21.39 -2.80
N GLU A 59 -24.00 21.02 -2.98
CA GLU A 59 -25.10 21.74 -2.33
C GLU A 59 -25.17 21.44 -0.85
N LYS A 60 -25.07 20.13 -0.52
CA LYS A 60 -25.25 19.57 0.82
C LYS A 60 -24.47 18.26 0.92
N GLY A 61 -24.30 17.79 2.15
CA GLY A 61 -23.78 16.44 2.41
C GLY A 61 -22.28 16.40 2.68
N ALA A 62 -21.88 15.27 3.24
CA ALA A 62 -20.51 15.00 3.63
C ALA A 62 -19.73 14.35 2.47
N TYR A 63 -18.45 14.66 2.35
CA TYR A 63 -17.60 14.09 1.31
C TYR A 63 -16.15 13.96 1.76
N ASP A 64 -15.47 12.97 1.21
CA ASP A 64 -14.02 12.76 1.29
C ASP A 64 -13.50 12.55 -0.12
N PHE A 65 -12.87 13.57 -0.68
CA PHE A 65 -12.45 13.62 -2.07
C PHE A 65 -10.95 13.86 -2.17
N PHE A 66 -10.34 13.37 -3.25
CA PHE A 66 -8.95 13.63 -3.58
C PHE A 66 -8.80 13.57 -5.12
N PRO A 67 -7.78 14.20 -5.70
CA PRO A 67 -7.50 14.12 -7.13
C PRO A 67 -7.28 12.67 -7.58
N GLY A 68 -7.95 12.26 -8.66
CA GLY A 68 -7.90 10.90 -9.20
C GLY A 68 -9.08 10.03 -8.77
N LYS A 69 -9.79 10.39 -7.69
CA LYS A 69 -10.93 9.63 -7.20
C LYS A 69 -12.03 9.54 -8.26
N ILE A 70 -12.39 8.31 -8.62
CA ILE A 70 -13.57 8.00 -9.42
C ILE A 70 -14.79 8.08 -8.52
N VAL A 71 -15.75 8.92 -8.91
CA VAL A 71 -16.99 9.15 -8.18
C VAL A 71 -18.19 8.99 -9.09
N ALA A 72 -19.31 8.61 -8.47
CA ALA A 72 -20.64 8.67 -9.05
C ALA A 72 -21.42 9.73 -8.27
N VAL A 73 -21.94 10.75 -8.96
CA VAL A 73 -22.65 11.88 -8.35
C VAL A 73 -24.00 12.07 -9.01
N ARG A 74 -24.99 12.47 -8.21
CA ARG A 74 -26.33 12.82 -8.69
C ARG A 74 -26.55 14.32 -8.50
N GLY A 75 -27.09 14.96 -9.53
CA GLY A 75 -27.24 16.42 -9.55
C GLY A 75 -27.78 16.95 -10.86
N ASN A 76 -27.59 18.24 -11.10
CA ASN A 76 -27.98 18.91 -12.34
C ASN A 76 -26.92 19.94 -12.79
N ASN A 77 -26.99 20.37 -14.05
CA ASN A 77 -26.17 21.46 -14.58
C ASN A 77 -27.10 22.46 -15.29
N PRO A 78 -27.71 23.39 -14.54
CA PRO A 78 -28.73 24.28 -15.10
C PRO A 78 -28.16 25.36 -16.04
N SER A 79 -26.95 25.87 -15.77
CA SER A 79 -26.32 26.95 -16.56
C SER A 79 -25.37 26.44 -17.64
N GLY A 80 -24.95 25.17 -17.59
CA GLY A 80 -23.84 24.65 -18.39
C GLY A 80 -22.46 24.87 -17.75
N GLU A 81 -22.34 25.76 -16.76
CA GLU A 81 -21.05 26.20 -16.22
C GLU A 81 -20.53 25.35 -15.05
N TYR A 82 -21.42 24.73 -14.28
CA TYR A 82 -21.05 23.88 -13.14
C TYR A 82 -22.11 22.80 -12.89
N PHE A 83 -21.69 21.67 -12.35
CA PHE A 83 -22.58 20.60 -11.93
C PHE A 83 -22.87 20.73 -10.43
N SER A 84 -24.14 20.97 -10.09
CA SER A 84 -24.64 21.08 -8.73
C SER A 84 -24.94 19.68 -8.19
N VAL A 85 -24.14 19.22 -7.23
CA VAL A 85 -24.22 17.88 -6.65
C VAL A 85 -25.18 17.88 -5.47
N THR A 86 -26.21 17.03 -5.58
CA THR A 86 -27.21 16.76 -4.54
C THR A 86 -26.87 15.53 -3.70
N GLU A 87 -26.17 14.56 -4.28
CA GLU A 87 -25.85 13.28 -3.65
C GLU A 87 -24.57 12.68 -4.25
N VAL A 88 -23.74 12.08 -3.40
CA VAL A 88 -22.61 11.25 -3.80
C VAL A 88 -23.04 9.79 -3.67
N LEU A 89 -23.05 9.05 -4.77
CA LEU A 89 -23.49 7.66 -4.80
C LEU A 89 -22.37 6.75 -4.28
N SER A 90 -22.73 5.81 -3.41
CA SER A 90 -21.79 4.85 -2.83
C SER A 90 -21.29 3.85 -3.88
N VAL A 91 -19.99 3.59 -3.89
CA VAL A 91 -19.39 2.53 -4.71
C VAL A 91 -19.57 1.18 -3.99
N PRO A 92 -20.07 0.13 -4.66
CA PRO A 92 -20.19 -1.20 -4.05
C PRO A 92 -18.82 -1.77 -3.66
N SER A 93 -18.72 -2.26 -2.43
CA SER A 93 -17.55 -2.98 -1.93
C SER A 93 -17.28 -4.23 -2.76
N LEU A 94 -16.00 -4.61 -2.87
CA LEU A 94 -15.63 -5.93 -3.34
C LEU A 94 -16.02 -6.97 -2.28
N LEU A 95 -16.28 -8.20 -2.73
CA LEU A 95 -16.48 -9.33 -1.84
C LEU A 95 -15.20 -9.62 -1.06
N LEU A 96 -15.34 -10.18 0.15
CA LEU A 96 -14.21 -10.71 0.89
C LEU A 96 -13.73 -12.03 0.25
N PRO A 97 -12.47 -12.42 0.46
CA PRO A 97 -11.97 -13.70 0.00
C PRO A 97 -12.62 -14.82 0.81
N ALA A 98 -13.00 -15.88 0.12
CA ALA A 98 -13.61 -17.06 0.71
C ALA A 98 -12.94 -18.33 0.17
N THR A 99 -12.95 -19.38 0.98
CA THR A 99 -12.39 -20.70 0.65
C THR A 99 -13.36 -21.78 1.12
N ALA A 100 -13.43 -22.91 0.41
CA ALA A 100 -14.24 -24.04 0.84
C ALA A 100 -13.79 -24.59 2.20
N PRO A 101 -14.69 -25.14 3.04
CA PRO A 101 -14.39 -25.70 4.35
C PRO A 101 -13.21 -26.69 4.34
N THR A 102 -13.15 -27.57 3.35
CA THR A 102 -12.05 -28.54 3.17
C THR A 102 -10.68 -27.87 2.94
N GLY A 103 -10.64 -26.73 2.26
CA GLY A 103 -9.42 -25.95 2.08
C GLY A 103 -8.97 -25.31 3.38
N ILE A 104 -9.90 -24.78 4.18
CA ILE A 104 -9.61 -24.25 5.52
C ILE A 104 -9.05 -25.34 6.42
N ASP A 105 -9.63 -26.54 6.40
CA ASP A 105 -9.14 -27.66 7.21
C ASP A 105 -7.68 -28.03 6.83
N VAL A 106 -7.33 -28.10 5.54
CA VAL A 106 -5.94 -28.31 5.08
C VAL A 106 -4.98 -27.24 5.59
N HIS A 107 -5.43 -25.99 5.68
CA HIS A 107 -4.60 -24.90 6.22
C HIS A 107 -4.45 -24.99 7.74
N ASN A 108 -5.52 -25.36 8.46
CA ASN A 108 -5.49 -25.54 9.90
C ASN A 108 -4.61 -26.73 10.32
N GLU A 109 -4.61 -27.83 9.55
CA GLU A 109 -3.72 -28.98 9.77
C GLU A 109 -2.25 -28.58 9.79
N ARG A 110 -1.84 -27.60 8.98
CA ARG A 110 -0.45 -27.08 8.96
C ARG A 110 -0.07 -26.26 10.20
N LEU A 111 -1.06 -25.83 10.98
CA LEU A 111 -0.86 -25.12 12.24
C LEU A 111 -0.79 -26.08 13.45
N GLN A 112 -1.18 -27.34 13.27
CA GLN A 112 -1.09 -28.34 14.31
C GLN A 112 0.35 -28.84 14.46
N SER A 113 0.73 -29.17 15.68
CA SER A 113 1.97 -29.90 15.96
C SER A 113 1.95 -31.30 15.34
N ASP A 114 3.14 -31.87 15.10
CA ASP A 114 3.27 -33.22 14.51
C ASP A 114 2.55 -34.32 15.32
N ASP A 115 2.32 -34.09 16.61
CA ASP A 115 1.59 -34.99 17.51
C ASP A 115 0.09 -34.64 17.67
N GLY A 116 -0.39 -33.58 17.01
CA GLY A 116 -1.78 -33.13 17.01
C GLY A 116 -2.27 -32.55 18.35
N THR A 117 -1.38 -32.32 19.31
CA THR A 117 -1.75 -31.92 20.67
C THR A 117 -1.84 -30.40 20.88
N GLU A 118 -1.12 -29.62 20.07
CA GLU A 118 -1.09 -28.16 20.15
C GLU A 118 -1.35 -27.53 18.78
N THR A 119 -2.17 -26.48 18.74
CA THR A 119 -2.30 -25.63 17.55
C THR A 119 -1.49 -24.36 17.76
N ARG A 120 -0.50 -24.14 16.91
CA ARG A 120 0.39 -22.98 16.97
C ARG A 120 -0.11 -21.89 16.00
N PRO A 121 -0.33 -20.64 16.45
CA PRO A 121 -0.69 -19.56 15.56
C PRO A 121 0.48 -19.16 14.65
N LEU A 122 0.18 -18.63 13.46
CA LEU A 122 1.19 -18.04 12.57
C LEU A 122 1.73 -16.76 13.18
N ASN A 123 3.05 -16.64 13.28
CA ASN A 123 3.73 -15.43 13.71
C ASN A 123 4.36 -14.73 12.50
N ILE A 124 3.95 -13.49 12.25
CA ILE A 124 4.29 -12.73 11.04
C ILE A 124 4.87 -11.37 11.46
N LEU A 125 6.01 -10.99 10.88
CA LEU A 125 6.55 -9.64 11.02
C LEU A 125 6.45 -8.87 9.71
N ILE A 126 6.08 -7.59 9.81
CA ILE A 126 5.92 -6.69 8.68
C ILE A 126 6.78 -5.45 8.94
N GLY A 127 7.83 -5.28 8.14
CA GLY A 127 8.71 -4.12 8.16
C GLY A 127 8.67 -3.35 6.84
N ALA A 128 8.97 -2.05 6.90
CA ALA A 128 9.12 -1.24 5.71
C ALA A 128 10.30 -0.28 5.84
N GLY A 129 11.02 -0.06 4.74
CA GLY A 129 12.18 0.81 4.72
C GLY A 129 11.83 2.29 4.89
N PRO A 130 12.83 3.15 5.13
CA PRO A 130 14.26 2.83 5.21
C PRO A 130 14.63 2.01 6.45
N TYR A 131 15.76 1.29 6.37
CA TYR A 131 16.25 0.40 7.44
C TYR A 131 17.49 0.93 8.18
N THR A 132 17.90 2.17 7.90
CA THR A 132 19.05 2.86 8.51
C THR A 132 18.73 4.33 8.73
N ILE A 133 19.46 5.00 9.61
CA ILE A 133 19.28 6.43 9.92
C ILE A 133 20.16 7.28 8.98
N ASP A 134 19.82 8.57 8.77
CA ASP A 134 20.50 9.43 7.79
C ASP A 134 22.02 9.63 8.07
N SER A 135 22.45 9.42 9.33
CA SER A 135 23.84 9.64 9.76
C SER A 135 24.79 8.49 9.46
N ASP A 136 24.30 7.30 9.13
CA ASP A 136 25.14 6.12 8.88
C ASP A 136 24.47 5.08 7.99
N LEU A 137 25.15 3.95 7.79
CA LEU A 137 24.64 2.76 7.10
C LEU A 137 24.83 1.55 8.02
N SER A 138 24.50 1.67 9.31
CA SER A 138 24.62 0.55 10.25
C SER A 138 23.57 -0.52 10.02
N PHE A 139 22.41 -0.14 9.47
CA PHE A 139 21.24 -1.00 9.30
C PHE A 139 20.78 -1.65 10.61
N ASP A 140 21.01 -1.00 11.76
CA ASP A 140 20.64 -1.51 13.08
C ASP A 140 19.15 -1.90 13.15
N SER A 141 18.27 -1.15 12.46
CA SER A 141 16.85 -1.47 12.42
C SER A 141 16.54 -2.79 11.70
N LEU A 142 17.28 -3.14 10.65
CA LEU A 142 17.14 -4.45 10.01
C LEU A 142 17.72 -5.56 10.90
N HIS A 143 18.85 -5.31 11.56
CA HIS A 143 19.46 -6.26 12.48
C HIS A 143 18.54 -6.60 13.64
N GLU A 144 17.93 -5.59 14.27
CA GLU A 144 16.97 -5.79 15.34
C GLU A 144 15.73 -6.54 14.85
N LEU A 145 15.18 -6.18 13.68
CA LEU A 145 14.05 -6.91 13.11
C LEU A 145 14.37 -8.39 12.85
N CYS A 146 15.58 -8.70 12.36
CA CYS A 146 16.04 -10.07 12.19
C CYS A 146 16.23 -10.78 13.54
N SER A 147 16.72 -10.07 14.57
CA SER A 147 16.86 -10.60 15.94
C SER A 147 15.50 -10.98 16.52
N GLN A 148 14.53 -10.07 16.46
CA GLN A 148 13.14 -10.29 16.87
C GLN A 148 12.49 -11.43 16.09
N ALA A 149 12.79 -11.54 14.78
CA ALA A 149 12.29 -12.63 13.97
C ALA A 149 12.81 -13.99 14.46
N ALA A 150 14.11 -14.08 14.76
CA ALA A 150 14.75 -15.27 15.29
C ALA A 150 14.22 -15.64 16.69
N GLU A 151 14.16 -14.67 17.60
CA GLU A 151 13.72 -14.85 18.99
C GLU A 151 12.27 -15.33 19.06
N THR A 152 11.39 -14.71 18.26
CA THR A 152 9.97 -15.05 18.25
C THR A 152 9.60 -16.18 17.28
N LYS A 153 10.60 -16.82 16.65
CA LYS A 153 10.44 -17.93 15.69
C LYS A 153 9.42 -17.62 14.61
N VAL A 154 9.60 -16.51 13.91
CA VAL A 154 8.67 -16.02 12.88
C VAL A 154 8.54 -17.01 11.72
N ASP A 155 7.30 -17.20 11.28
CA ASP A 155 6.95 -18.07 10.16
C ASP A 155 7.03 -17.30 8.82
N LEU A 156 6.62 -16.02 8.83
CA LEU A 156 6.64 -15.14 7.66
C LEU A 156 7.18 -13.74 7.98
N LEU A 157 8.18 -13.28 7.23
CA LEU A 157 8.72 -11.92 7.30
C LEU A 157 8.42 -11.18 5.99
N ILE A 158 7.61 -10.13 6.05
CA ILE A 158 7.30 -9.25 4.90
C ILE A 158 8.09 -7.97 5.04
N LEU A 159 8.93 -7.66 4.06
CA LEU A 159 9.75 -6.46 4.03
C LEU A 159 9.46 -5.65 2.78
N SER A 160 9.03 -4.40 2.97
CA SER A 160 8.91 -3.42 1.89
C SER A 160 10.15 -2.54 1.83
N GLY A 161 10.59 -2.18 0.62
CA GLY A 161 11.67 -1.22 0.41
C GLY A 161 11.31 0.19 0.88
N PRO A 162 12.24 1.16 0.74
CA PRO A 162 13.56 0.97 0.17
C PRO A 162 14.51 0.22 1.11
N PHE A 163 15.24 -0.74 0.56
CA PHE A 163 16.29 -1.48 1.24
C PHE A 163 17.59 -0.69 1.20
N ILE A 164 18.09 -0.35 0.00
CA ILE A 164 19.14 0.64 -0.19
C ILE A 164 18.48 1.86 -0.79
N ASP A 165 18.24 2.86 0.05
CA ASP A 165 17.49 4.05 -0.35
C ASP A 165 18.35 5.01 -1.15
N ILE A 166 17.98 5.25 -2.41
CA ILE A 166 18.68 6.18 -3.30
C ILE A 166 18.62 7.63 -2.79
N GLU A 167 17.63 7.96 -1.96
CA GLU A 167 17.49 9.29 -1.34
C GLU A 167 18.27 9.41 -0.02
N HIS A 168 18.91 8.34 0.45
CA HIS A 168 19.70 8.38 1.67
C HIS A 168 20.94 9.28 1.48
N PRO A 169 21.25 10.24 2.38
CA PRO A 169 22.32 11.22 2.17
C PRO A 169 23.67 10.62 1.81
N LYS A 170 24.07 9.53 2.49
CA LYS A 170 25.33 8.83 2.19
C LYS A 170 25.30 8.06 0.87
N VAL A 171 24.16 7.47 0.51
CA VAL A 171 24.03 6.73 -0.75
C VAL A 171 24.09 7.71 -1.91
N ALA A 172 23.40 8.85 -1.79
CA ALA A 172 23.39 9.92 -2.78
C ALA A 172 24.77 10.60 -2.94
N SER A 173 25.52 10.80 -1.86
CA SER A 173 26.87 11.37 -1.93
C SER A 173 27.95 10.38 -2.38
N GLY A 174 27.67 9.07 -2.28
CA GLY A 174 28.67 8.02 -2.45
C GLY A 174 29.68 7.93 -1.29
N ASP A 175 29.45 8.65 -0.19
CA ASP A 175 30.35 8.71 0.97
C ASP A 175 30.00 7.64 1.99
N PHE A 176 30.34 6.39 1.67
CA PHE A 176 30.24 5.26 2.58
C PHE A 176 31.22 4.15 2.23
N SER A 177 31.44 3.25 3.18
CA SER A 177 32.27 2.07 3.01
C SER A 177 31.46 0.82 3.29
N LEU A 178 31.84 -0.29 2.66
CA LEU A 178 31.32 -1.60 3.02
C LEU A 178 31.78 -1.99 4.44
N PRO A 179 31.13 -2.97 5.09
CA PRO A 179 31.57 -3.45 6.39
C PRO A 179 33.06 -3.84 6.38
N PRO A 180 33.81 -3.65 7.48
CA PRO A 180 35.24 -3.93 7.54
C PRO A 180 35.63 -5.35 7.12
N ASP A 181 34.75 -6.33 7.34
CA ASP A 181 34.95 -7.73 6.98
C ASP A 181 34.67 -8.03 5.50
N SER A 182 34.31 -7.03 4.70
CA SER A 182 34.06 -7.18 3.27
C SER A 182 35.36 -7.44 2.51
N LYS A 183 35.38 -8.51 1.73
CA LYS A 183 36.49 -8.84 0.81
C LYS A 183 36.48 -8.02 -0.48
N ILE A 184 35.48 -7.16 -0.66
CA ILE A 184 35.29 -6.35 -1.86
C ILE A 184 36.02 -5.03 -1.66
N ASP A 185 36.92 -4.70 -2.58
CA ASP A 185 37.60 -3.41 -2.58
C ASP A 185 36.58 -2.28 -2.73
N SER A 186 36.61 -1.33 -1.79
CA SER A 186 35.70 -0.18 -1.75
C SER A 186 35.77 0.67 -3.02
N SER A 187 36.91 0.68 -3.72
CA SER A 187 37.06 1.43 -4.99
C SER A 187 36.27 0.84 -6.16
N THR A 188 35.85 -0.43 -6.06
CA THR A 188 35.13 -1.18 -7.12
C THR A 188 33.75 -1.66 -6.69
N ALA A 189 33.35 -1.38 -5.45
CA ALA A 189 32.09 -1.83 -4.90
C ALA A 189 30.89 -1.24 -5.66
N THR A 190 29.91 -2.09 -5.96
CA THR A 190 28.65 -1.69 -6.59
C THR A 190 27.53 -1.58 -5.56
N LEU A 191 26.42 -0.90 -5.90
CA LEU A 191 25.21 -0.89 -5.05
C LEU A 191 24.65 -2.30 -4.81
N THR A 192 24.87 -3.23 -5.75
CA THR A 192 24.54 -4.65 -5.55
C THR A 192 25.38 -5.27 -4.44
N ASP A 193 26.66 -4.91 -4.32
CA ASP A 193 27.55 -5.38 -3.25
C ASP A 193 27.16 -4.78 -1.89
N VAL A 194 26.73 -3.51 -1.88
CA VAL A 194 26.15 -2.86 -0.70
C VAL A 194 24.90 -3.59 -0.25
N PHE A 195 23.97 -3.89 -1.16
CA PHE A 195 22.77 -4.66 -0.84
C PHE A 195 23.12 -6.06 -0.31
N ARG A 196 24.09 -6.75 -0.92
CA ARG A 196 24.54 -8.06 -0.44
C ARG A 196 25.06 -7.99 0.99
N ALA A 197 25.92 -7.01 1.28
CA ALA A 197 26.54 -6.84 2.59
C ALA A 197 25.51 -6.47 3.67
N PHE A 198 24.67 -5.47 3.42
CA PHE A 198 23.80 -4.90 4.45
C PHE A 198 22.42 -5.54 4.53
N ILE A 199 21.91 -6.14 3.45
CA ILE A 199 20.56 -6.72 3.41
C ILE A 199 20.62 -8.23 3.33
N SER A 200 21.37 -8.78 2.35
CA SER A 200 21.32 -10.21 2.09
C SER A 200 22.06 -11.05 3.13
N GLN A 201 23.17 -10.56 3.68
CA GLN A 201 23.89 -11.27 4.74
C GLN A 201 23.07 -11.40 6.04
N PRO A 202 22.43 -10.34 6.58
CA PRO A 202 21.52 -10.48 7.73
C PRO A 202 20.36 -11.45 7.48
N LEU A 203 19.70 -11.34 6.32
CA LEU A 203 18.60 -12.25 5.97
C LEU A 203 19.07 -13.69 5.80
N SER A 204 20.28 -13.90 5.29
CA SER A 204 20.88 -15.24 5.18
C SER A 204 21.20 -15.84 6.55
N ARG A 205 21.68 -15.04 7.50
CA ARG A 205 21.88 -15.47 8.89
C ARG A 205 20.55 -15.84 9.55
N LEU A 206 19.52 -15.00 9.40
CA LEU A 206 18.17 -15.31 9.88
C LEU A 206 17.65 -16.62 9.30
N ALA A 207 17.81 -16.84 7.99
CA ALA A 207 17.38 -18.06 7.31
C ALA A 207 18.20 -19.31 7.70
N GLN A 208 19.40 -19.15 8.26
CA GLN A 208 20.17 -20.25 8.88
C GLN A 208 19.64 -20.57 10.28
N THR A 209 19.30 -19.54 11.06
CA THR A 209 18.71 -19.69 12.40
C THR A 209 17.30 -20.26 12.34
N LEU A 210 16.50 -19.85 11.36
CA LEU A 210 15.13 -20.31 11.12
C LEU A 210 15.01 -20.89 9.70
N PRO A 211 15.36 -22.17 9.49
CA PRO A 211 15.33 -22.77 8.14
C PRO A 211 13.95 -22.75 7.47
N GLY A 212 12.87 -22.78 8.26
CA GLY A 212 11.48 -22.79 7.79
C GLY A 212 10.84 -21.41 7.56
N ILE A 213 11.55 -20.31 7.84
CA ILE A 213 11.00 -18.97 7.61
C ILE A 213 10.72 -18.73 6.13
N THR A 214 9.62 -18.05 5.81
CA THR A 214 9.39 -17.46 4.49
C THR A 214 9.67 -15.96 4.56
N ILE A 215 10.44 -15.42 3.60
CA ILE A 215 10.75 -13.98 3.55
C ILE A 215 10.21 -13.41 2.23
N ILE A 216 9.34 -12.41 2.29
CA ILE A 216 8.81 -11.71 1.11
C ILE A 216 9.42 -10.32 1.05
N LEU A 217 10.04 -9.99 -0.08
CA LEU A 217 10.58 -8.66 -0.34
C LEU A 217 9.73 -7.94 -1.40
N VAL A 218 9.23 -6.77 -1.06
CA VAL A 218 8.49 -5.87 -1.96
C VAL A 218 9.40 -4.70 -2.32
N PRO A 219 9.73 -4.49 -3.61
CA PRO A 219 10.63 -3.41 -4.01
C PRO A 219 9.96 -2.04 -3.85
N SER A 220 10.80 -1.02 -3.78
CA SER A 220 10.42 0.39 -3.86
C SER A 220 11.05 1.06 -5.08
N VAL A 221 10.39 2.07 -5.63
CA VAL A 221 10.98 2.94 -6.67
C VAL A 221 12.20 3.71 -6.16
N ARG A 222 12.42 3.74 -4.84
CA ARG A 222 13.60 4.29 -4.17
C ARG A 222 14.73 3.29 -3.96
N ASP A 223 14.55 2.01 -4.34
CA ASP A 223 15.64 1.02 -4.25
C ASP A 223 16.73 1.32 -5.28
N ALA A 224 17.91 1.71 -4.79
CA ALA A 224 19.07 2.06 -5.61
C ALA A 224 19.57 0.89 -6.49
N VAL A 225 19.26 -0.35 -6.11
CA VAL A 225 19.60 -1.56 -6.88
C VAL A 225 18.57 -1.91 -7.96
N SER A 226 17.40 -1.28 -7.94
CA SER A 226 16.34 -1.55 -8.92
C SER A 226 16.64 -0.83 -10.23
N LYS A 227 16.56 -1.57 -11.34
CA LYS A 227 16.66 -1.00 -12.71
C LYS A 227 15.31 -0.52 -13.22
N HIS A 228 14.21 -0.88 -12.55
CA HIS A 228 12.86 -0.45 -12.89
C HIS A 228 12.46 0.70 -11.94
N ILE A 229 12.55 1.93 -12.42
CA ILE A 229 12.43 3.16 -11.60
C ILE A 229 11.02 3.77 -11.55
N SER A 230 10.02 3.01 -11.96
CA SER A 230 8.63 3.45 -12.05
C SER A 230 7.70 2.47 -11.34
N TRP A 231 6.51 2.95 -10.99
CA TRP A 231 5.44 2.17 -10.41
C TRP A 231 4.28 2.03 -11.40
N PRO A 232 3.66 0.85 -11.58
CA PRO A 232 3.97 -0.43 -10.95
C PRO A 232 5.36 -1.00 -11.33
N GLN A 233 6.02 -1.66 -10.38
CA GLN A 233 7.43 -2.06 -10.45
C GLN A 233 7.60 -3.58 -10.50
N ASP A 234 8.54 -4.05 -11.31
CA ASP A 234 8.93 -5.46 -11.40
C ASP A 234 9.77 -5.90 -10.19
N ARG A 235 9.87 -7.21 -9.96
CA ARG A 235 10.57 -7.82 -8.82
C ARG A 235 12.09 -7.59 -8.87
N LEU A 236 12.71 -7.54 -7.69
CA LEU A 236 14.16 -7.61 -7.58
C LEU A 236 14.71 -8.98 -7.98
N ASN A 237 15.91 -9.01 -8.58
CA ASN A 237 16.55 -10.26 -8.96
C ASN A 237 17.23 -10.94 -7.75
N ARG A 238 16.54 -11.95 -7.19
CA ARG A 238 17.01 -12.71 -6.01
C ARG A 238 18.44 -13.23 -6.13
N LYS A 239 18.80 -13.81 -7.29
CA LYS A 239 20.12 -14.43 -7.51
C LYS A 239 21.22 -13.37 -7.61
N GLU A 240 20.96 -12.29 -8.35
CA GLU A 240 21.89 -11.16 -8.50
C GLU A 240 22.16 -10.49 -7.15
N LEU A 241 21.13 -10.34 -6.31
CA LEU A 241 21.24 -9.72 -5.00
C LEU A 241 21.80 -10.64 -3.91
N GLY A 242 22.03 -11.93 -4.17
CA GLY A 242 22.59 -12.85 -3.19
C GLY A 242 21.65 -13.20 -2.03
N LEU A 243 20.34 -13.08 -2.24
CA LEU A 243 19.32 -13.36 -1.22
C LEU A 243 19.17 -14.87 -0.96
N PRO A 244 18.83 -15.29 0.27
CA PRO A 244 18.69 -16.70 0.64
C PRO A 244 17.54 -17.36 -0.13
N ARG A 245 17.51 -18.70 -0.15
CA ARG A 245 16.48 -19.49 -0.83
C ARG A 245 15.08 -19.32 -0.22
N GLN A 246 15.00 -18.97 1.06
CA GLN A 246 13.78 -18.62 1.78
C GLN A 246 13.19 -17.25 1.38
N ALA A 247 13.97 -16.42 0.69
CA ALA A 247 13.53 -15.10 0.25
C ALA A 247 12.91 -15.15 -1.14
N THR A 248 11.75 -14.51 -1.30
CA THR A 248 11.06 -14.32 -2.57
C THR A 248 10.83 -12.83 -2.79
N CYS A 249 11.31 -12.30 -3.92
CA CYS A 249 11.02 -10.93 -4.33
C CYS A 249 9.75 -10.93 -5.18
N VAL A 250 8.76 -10.12 -4.80
CA VAL A 250 7.51 -9.92 -5.54
C VAL A 250 7.53 -8.58 -6.29
N THR A 251 6.51 -8.32 -7.11
CA THR A 251 6.30 -7.01 -7.74
C THR A 251 5.79 -5.97 -6.73
N ASN A 252 5.75 -4.69 -7.12
CA ASN A 252 5.10 -3.65 -6.34
C ASN A 252 4.05 -2.93 -7.21
N PRO A 253 2.75 -3.06 -6.90
CA PRO A 253 2.17 -3.77 -5.76
C PRO A 253 2.09 -5.29 -6.00
N MET A 254 1.61 -6.03 -4.99
CA MET A 254 1.30 -7.46 -5.11
C MET A 254 0.20 -7.88 -4.12
N THR A 255 -0.67 -8.81 -4.56
CA THR A 255 -1.55 -9.59 -3.67
C THR A 255 -1.06 -11.04 -3.61
N VAL A 256 -0.70 -11.53 -2.44
CA VAL A 256 -0.23 -12.92 -2.23
C VAL A 256 -1.17 -13.67 -1.30
N SER A 257 -1.34 -14.97 -1.51
CA SER A 257 -1.98 -15.84 -0.53
C SER A 257 -0.95 -16.23 0.54
N CYS A 258 -1.30 -16.00 1.80
CA CYS A 258 -0.51 -16.36 2.97
C CYS A 258 -1.34 -17.34 3.80
N ASN A 259 -0.97 -18.61 3.76
CA ASN A 259 -1.81 -19.68 4.31
C ASN A 259 -3.24 -19.62 3.73
N ASP A 260 -4.23 -19.33 4.56
CA ASP A 260 -5.66 -19.27 4.22
C ASP A 260 -6.19 -17.84 4.07
N PHE A 261 -5.34 -16.82 3.98
CA PHE A 261 -5.79 -15.42 3.81
C PHE A 261 -4.99 -14.67 2.73
N MET A 262 -5.62 -13.65 2.14
CA MET A 262 -5.05 -12.84 1.08
C MET A 262 -4.39 -11.57 1.63
N THR A 263 -3.08 -11.41 1.38
CA THR A 263 -2.30 -10.24 1.77
C THR A 263 -2.00 -9.36 0.56
N ALA A 264 -2.47 -8.12 0.60
CA ALA A 264 -2.19 -7.07 -0.35
C ALA A 264 -1.11 -6.13 0.20
N VAL A 265 -0.10 -5.82 -0.61
CA VAL A 265 1.00 -4.93 -0.22
C VAL A 265 1.44 -4.03 -1.36
N SER A 266 1.70 -2.77 -1.04
CA SER A 266 2.41 -1.84 -1.90
C SER A 266 3.38 -1.03 -1.06
N SER A 267 4.59 -0.78 -1.56
CA SER A 267 5.57 0.04 -0.84
C SER A 267 5.40 1.55 -1.06
N GLN A 268 4.43 1.97 -1.90
CA GLN A 268 4.19 3.38 -2.18
C GLN A 268 3.46 4.04 -1.01
N ASP A 269 3.89 5.25 -0.63
CA ASP A 269 3.26 6.00 0.46
C ASP A 269 1.99 6.75 -0.02
N VAL A 270 1.03 5.96 -0.50
CA VAL A 270 -0.27 6.42 -0.99
C VAL A 270 -1.07 7.14 0.10
N LEU A 271 -0.86 6.80 1.38
CA LEU A 271 -1.55 7.45 2.48
C LEU A 271 -1.06 8.88 2.68
N PHE A 272 0.25 9.12 2.61
CA PHE A 272 0.80 10.48 2.66
C PHE A 272 0.35 11.31 1.45
N GLU A 273 0.44 10.74 0.25
CA GLU A 273 -0.04 11.33 -1.01
C GLU A 273 -1.51 11.77 -0.91
N MET A 274 -2.38 10.87 -0.44
CA MET A 274 -3.79 11.14 -0.26
C MET A 274 -4.04 12.18 0.85
N GLN A 275 -3.38 12.09 2.00
CA GLN A 275 -3.57 13.02 3.11
C GLN A 275 -3.26 14.47 2.71
N ARG A 276 -2.22 14.66 1.89
CA ARG A 276 -1.83 15.99 1.41
C ARG A 276 -2.81 16.57 0.41
N GLN A 277 -3.47 15.74 -0.39
CA GLN A 277 -4.31 16.20 -1.50
C GLN A 277 -5.83 16.13 -1.23
N ARG A 278 -6.25 15.47 -0.14
CA ARG A 278 -7.68 15.28 0.17
C ARG A 278 -8.41 16.55 0.61
N VAL A 279 -9.69 16.60 0.30
CA VAL A 279 -10.68 17.60 0.70
C VAL A 279 -11.82 16.89 1.39
N VAL A 280 -12.04 17.23 2.66
CA VAL A 280 -13.06 16.60 3.51
C VAL A 280 -14.02 17.65 4.03
N SER A 281 -15.31 17.35 4.01
CA SER A 281 -16.35 18.20 4.61
C SER A 281 -17.44 17.33 5.24
N GLY A 282 -17.94 17.75 6.40
CA GLY A 282 -19.09 17.12 7.06
C GLY A 282 -18.88 15.69 7.58
N LEU A 283 -17.66 15.15 7.51
CA LEU A 283 -17.33 13.82 8.01
C LEU A 283 -16.64 13.91 9.38
N ASN A 284 -17.27 13.31 10.38
CA ASN A 284 -16.64 13.01 11.67
C ASN A 284 -16.15 11.56 11.67
N SER A 285 -15.20 11.26 10.78
CA SER A 285 -14.65 9.92 10.61
C SER A 285 -13.16 9.90 10.90
N ASP A 286 -12.68 8.75 11.37
CA ASP A 286 -11.25 8.48 11.49
C ASP A 286 -10.55 8.69 10.14
N ALA A 287 -9.62 9.64 10.09
CA ALA A 287 -8.96 10.06 8.87
C ALA A 287 -8.17 8.92 8.20
N LEU A 288 -7.52 8.05 9.00
CA LEU A 288 -6.71 6.95 8.50
C LEU A 288 -7.62 5.82 7.98
N ALA A 289 -8.69 5.51 8.72
CA ALA A 289 -9.70 4.55 8.25
C ALA A 289 -10.36 5.00 6.95
N SER A 290 -10.65 6.31 6.82
CA SER A 290 -11.25 6.88 5.62
C SER A 290 -10.32 6.76 4.42
N MET A 291 -9.02 7.03 4.57
CA MET A 291 -8.06 6.85 3.47
C MET A 291 -7.95 5.38 3.05
N ALA A 292 -7.88 4.44 4.00
CA ALA A 292 -7.88 3.02 3.68
C ALA A 292 -9.17 2.58 2.94
N ARG A 293 -10.34 3.05 3.39
CA ARG A 293 -11.63 2.83 2.72
C ARG A 293 -11.64 3.38 1.29
N ASN A 294 -11.00 4.53 1.07
CA ASN A 294 -10.85 5.08 -0.27
C ASN A 294 -10.03 4.15 -1.19
N LEU A 295 -8.94 3.53 -0.71
CA LEU A 295 -8.21 2.55 -1.53
C LEU A 295 -9.08 1.35 -1.91
N LEU A 296 -9.80 0.78 -0.93
CA LEU A 296 -10.68 -0.38 -1.15
C LEU A 296 -11.81 -0.06 -2.14
N THR A 297 -12.48 1.08 -1.97
CA THR A 297 -13.58 1.50 -2.87
C THR A 297 -13.11 1.92 -4.25
N GLN A 298 -11.90 2.48 -4.36
CA GLN A 298 -11.28 2.78 -5.66
C GLN A 298 -10.65 1.56 -6.31
N ARG A 299 -10.56 0.42 -5.60
CA ARG A 299 -10.02 -0.84 -6.10
C ARG A 299 -8.64 -0.68 -6.72
N HIS A 300 -7.79 0.13 -6.10
CA HIS A 300 -6.49 0.46 -6.65
C HIS A 300 -5.50 0.79 -5.52
N TYR A 301 -4.26 0.32 -5.65
CA TYR A 301 -3.20 0.53 -4.66
C TYR A 301 -2.72 1.98 -4.57
N PHE A 302 -2.85 2.75 -5.66
CA PHE A 302 -2.47 4.16 -5.74
C PHE A 302 -3.51 4.99 -6.54
N PRO A 303 -4.69 5.31 -5.99
CA PRO A 303 -5.76 5.97 -6.75
C PRO A 303 -5.55 7.49 -6.91
N VAL A 304 -4.54 8.05 -6.25
CA VAL A 304 -4.25 9.49 -6.29
C VAL A 304 -3.65 9.85 -7.65
N PHE A 305 -4.27 10.78 -8.37
CA PHE A 305 -3.81 11.19 -9.70
C PHE A 305 -4.19 12.64 -10.01
N PRO A 306 -3.23 13.49 -10.43
CA PRO A 306 -1.79 13.23 -10.48
C PRO A 306 -1.20 13.01 -9.08
N PRO A 307 -0.04 12.32 -8.96
CA PRO A 307 0.69 12.23 -7.70
C PRO A 307 1.20 13.62 -7.28
N LEU A 308 1.63 13.76 -6.03
CA LEU A 308 2.25 15.00 -5.56
C LEU A 308 3.44 15.36 -6.48
N PRO A 309 3.62 16.66 -6.80
CA PRO A 309 4.81 17.11 -7.51
C PRO A 309 6.07 16.72 -6.75
N ARG A 310 7.09 16.27 -7.49
CA ARG A 310 8.43 16.04 -6.93
C ARG A 310 9.01 17.35 -6.44
N ASP A 311 9.69 17.33 -5.29
CA ASP A 311 10.51 18.45 -4.89
C ASP A 311 11.83 18.38 -5.64
N GLU A 312 11.93 19.14 -6.74
CA GLU A 312 13.12 19.19 -7.60
C GLU A 312 14.37 19.63 -6.83
N LYS A 313 14.22 20.47 -5.79
CA LYS A 313 15.35 20.94 -4.98
C LYS A 313 15.86 19.87 -4.03
N ALA A 314 14.95 19.02 -3.53
CA ALA A 314 15.29 17.91 -2.66
C ALA A 314 15.66 16.62 -3.42
N LEU A 315 15.62 16.63 -4.77
CA LEU A 315 15.93 15.50 -5.65
C LEU A 315 15.14 14.22 -5.29
N THR A 316 13.90 14.38 -4.82
CA THR A 316 13.05 13.24 -4.44
C THR A 316 12.54 12.49 -5.66
N VAL A 317 12.53 11.16 -5.59
CA VAL A 317 11.99 10.24 -6.60
C VAL A 317 10.49 10.42 -6.78
N GLY A 318 9.75 10.78 -5.72
CA GLY A 318 8.28 10.87 -5.73
C GLY A 318 7.60 9.54 -6.11
N ALA A 319 6.33 9.59 -6.51
CA ALA A 319 5.54 8.38 -6.80
C ALA A 319 6.00 7.62 -8.05
N SER A 320 6.60 8.31 -9.04
CA SER A 320 7.13 7.71 -10.28
C SER A 320 6.14 6.83 -11.05
N LEU A 321 4.89 7.29 -11.21
CA LEU A 321 3.85 6.49 -11.86
C LEU A 321 4.09 6.33 -13.37
N ASP A 322 4.15 5.09 -13.84
CA ASP A 322 4.03 4.75 -15.26
C ASP A 322 2.54 4.63 -15.63
N VAL A 323 2.02 5.70 -16.23
CA VAL A 323 0.59 5.84 -16.58
C VAL A 323 0.11 4.72 -17.51
N ALA A 324 0.98 4.19 -18.38
CA ALA A 324 0.60 3.12 -19.31
C ALA A 324 0.32 1.78 -18.59
N TYR A 325 0.88 1.59 -17.40
CA TYR A 325 0.80 0.34 -16.64
C TYR A 325 0.02 0.46 -15.33
N LEU A 326 -0.62 1.60 -15.05
CA LEU A 326 -1.43 1.79 -13.83
C LEU A 326 -2.47 0.69 -13.61
N LYS A 327 -2.97 0.04 -14.67
CA LYS A 327 -3.89 -1.09 -14.55
C LYS A 327 -3.32 -2.25 -13.71
N LEU A 328 -2.00 -2.44 -13.67
CA LEU A 328 -1.35 -3.44 -12.81
C LEU A 328 -1.45 -3.09 -11.31
N GLY A 329 -1.87 -1.87 -10.98
CA GLY A 329 -2.18 -1.41 -9.63
C GLY A 329 -3.63 -1.61 -9.20
N GLU A 330 -4.48 -2.23 -10.03
CA GLU A 330 -5.88 -2.51 -9.69
C GLU A 330 -6.02 -3.73 -8.74
N ILE A 331 -6.97 -3.65 -7.81
CA ILE A 331 -7.43 -4.74 -6.95
C ILE A 331 -8.67 -5.33 -7.61
N LEU A 332 -8.50 -6.38 -8.42
CA LEU A 332 -9.47 -6.76 -9.43
C LEU A 332 -10.70 -7.53 -8.92
N ASN A 333 -10.49 -8.56 -8.09
CA ASN A 333 -11.51 -9.59 -7.87
C ASN A 333 -12.17 -9.52 -6.49
N VAL A 334 -11.35 -9.46 -5.44
CA VAL A 334 -11.79 -9.51 -4.03
C VAL A 334 -11.02 -8.48 -3.22
N SER A 335 -11.63 -7.98 -2.15
CA SER A 335 -10.91 -7.21 -1.13
C SER A 335 -9.86 -8.13 -0.50
N PRO A 336 -8.65 -7.67 -0.14
CA PRO A 336 -7.72 -8.51 0.61
C PRO A 336 -8.21 -8.72 2.04
N ASP A 337 -7.72 -9.75 2.71
CA ASP A 337 -7.92 -9.92 4.16
C ASP A 337 -6.98 -9.01 4.97
N LEU A 338 -5.74 -8.86 4.50
CA LEU A 338 -4.70 -8.01 5.06
C LEU A 338 -4.22 -7.00 4.01
N LEU A 339 -4.32 -5.70 4.31
CA LEU A 339 -3.82 -4.62 3.46
C LEU A 339 -2.67 -3.88 4.16
N ILE A 340 -1.46 -4.05 3.64
CA ILE A 340 -0.24 -3.43 4.17
C ILE A 340 0.05 -2.16 3.37
N LEU A 341 0.03 -1.01 4.06
CA LEU A 341 0.26 0.32 3.51
C LEU A 341 1.34 1.05 4.30
N PRO A 342 2.64 0.75 4.05
CA PRO A 342 3.73 1.48 4.65
C PRO A 342 3.63 2.97 4.38
N SER A 343 3.79 3.77 5.42
CA SER A 343 3.69 5.22 5.33
C SER A 343 4.49 5.91 6.42
N VAL A 344 5.00 7.10 6.13
CA VAL A 344 5.61 7.99 7.13
C VAL A 344 4.59 8.59 8.10
N LEU A 345 3.29 8.44 7.81
CA LEU A 345 2.23 8.80 8.75
C LEU A 345 2.31 7.94 10.03
N THR A 346 1.58 8.36 11.06
CA THR A 346 1.49 7.61 12.31
C THR A 346 1.15 6.14 12.03
N PRO A 347 1.96 5.18 12.50
CA PRO A 347 1.67 3.75 12.37
C PRO A 347 0.30 3.40 12.95
N PHE A 348 -0.41 2.47 12.32
CA PHE A 348 -1.74 2.07 12.79
C PHE A 348 -2.12 0.66 12.35
N VAL A 349 -3.08 0.10 13.08
CA VAL A 349 -3.83 -1.11 12.74
C VAL A 349 -5.31 -0.74 12.81
N LYS A 350 -6.07 -1.00 11.74
CA LYS A 350 -7.52 -0.74 11.70
C LYS A 350 -8.25 -1.82 10.91
N VAL A 351 -9.46 -2.14 11.33
CA VAL A 351 -10.38 -2.96 10.54
C VAL A 351 -11.28 -2.03 9.73
N VAL A 352 -11.25 -2.17 8.41
CA VAL A 352 -12.03 -1.33 7.47
C VAL A 352 -12.72 -2.25 6.48
N ASP A 353 -14.04 -2.30 6.52
CA ASP A 353 -14.87 -3.11 5.59
C ASP A 353 -14.46 -4.59 5.55
N GLY A 354 -14.19 -5.18 6.72
CA GLY A 354 -13.74 -6.56 6.87
C GLY A 354 -12.26 -6.79 6.57
N VAL A 355 -11.51 -5.75 6.19
CA VAL A 355 -10.08 -5.84 5.89
C VAL A 355 -9.25 -5.37 7.08
N LEU A 356 -8.24 -6.14 7.48
CA LEU A 356 -7.21 -5.71 8.42
C LEU A 356 -6.19 -4.83 7.71
N VAL A 357 -6.19 -3.53 7.99
CA VAL A 357 -5.29 -2.54 7.37
C VAL A 357 -4.16 -2.18 8.32
N VAL A 358 -2.93 -2.32 7.86
CA VAL A 358 -1.71 -2.13 8.66
C VAL A 358 -0.78 -1.13 7.99
N ASN A 359 -0.52 -0.01 8.66
CA ASN A 359 0.67 0.81 8.40
C ASN A 359 1.72 0.46 9.47
N PRO A 360 2.78 -0.30 9.14
CA PRO A 360 3.84 -0.63 10.10
C PRO A 360 4.69 0.57 10.52
N GLY A 361 4.58 1.71 9.83
CA GLY A 361 5.57 2.78 9.86
C GLY A 361 6.82 2.43 9.07
N THR A 362 7.85 3.26 9.20
CA THR A 362 9.19 2.97 8.69
C THR A 362 10.02 2.31 9.79
N ALA A 363 10.86 1.33 9.44
CA ALA A 363 11.73 0.63 10.38
C ALA A 363 12.77 1.59 10.98
N SER A 364 13.27 2.53 10.18
CA SER A 364 14.11 3.61 10.65
C SER A 364 13.50 4.97 10.33
N LYS A 365 13.73 5.94 11.21
CA LYS A 365 13.48 7.36 10.99
C LYS A 365 14.82 8.05 10.75
N LYS A 366 14.79 9.27 10.21
CA LYS A 366 16.01 10.05 9.91
C LYS A 366 17.07 10.10 11.02
N ARG A 367 16.64 10.11 12.29
CA ARG A 367 17.52 10.27 13.47
C ARG A 367 17.29 9.22 14.56
N GLY A 368 16.73 8.06 14.24
CA GLY A 368 16.56 7.01 15.23
C GLY A 368 15.62 5.90 14.80
N ALA A 369 15.41 4.96 15.72
CA ALA A 369 14.57 3.79 15.48
C ALA A 369 13.11 4.15 15.15
N GLY A 370 12.55 3.39 14.23
CA GLY A 370 11.16 3.45 13.83
C GLY A 370 10.34 2.32 14.45
N THR A 371 9.50 1.70 13.63
CA THR A 371 8.55 0.67 14.07
C THR A 371 8.42 -0.44 13.04
N TYR A 372 7.89 -1.58 13.48
CA TYR A 372 7.39 -2.66 12.64
C TYR A 372 6.05 -3.15 13.18
N ALA A 373 5.33 -3.96 12.41
CA ALA A 373 4.12 -4.63 12.89
C ALA A 373 4.39 -6.11 13.15
N ARG A 374 3.86 -6.62 14.25
CA ARG A 374 3.80 -8.05 14.55
C ARG A 374 2.35 -8.51 14.45
N LEU A 375 2.11 -9.55 13.67
CA LEU A 375 0.80 -10.13 13.42
C LEU A 375 0.81 -11.60 13.86
N ILE A 376 -0.09 -11.95 14.76
CA ILE A 376 -0.29 -13.32 15.23
C ILE A 376 -1.67 -13.77 14.73
N VAL A 377 -1.73 -14.85 13.94
CA VAL A 377 -2.96 -15.33 13.30
C VAL A 377 -3.28 -16.73 13.82
N GLY A 378 -4.43 -16.87 14.51
CA GLY A 378 -4.95 -18.17 14.94
C GLY A 378 -5.61 -18.96 13.80
N PRO A 379 -5.97 -20.24 14.02
CA PRO A 379 -6.69 -21.04 13.05
C PRO A 379 -8.06 -20.42 12.71
N ARG A 380 -8.61 -20.76 11.54
CA ARG A 380 -9.99 -20.40 11.19
C ARG A 380 -10.92 -21.51 11.68
N GLU A 381 -11.63 -21.25 12.77
CA GLU A 381 -12.62 -22.18 13.33
C GLU A 381 -13.93 -22.09 12.55
N LEU A 382 -14.38 -23.21 11.98
CA LEU A 382 -15.63 -23.30 11.21
C LEU A 382 -16.79 -23.69 12.13
N THR A 383 -17.93 -23.01 11.98
CA THR A 383 -19.19 -23.37 12.65
C THR A 383 -19.84 -24.61 12.02
N GLU A 384 -20.71 -25.30 12.76
CA GLU A 384 -21.46 -26.45 12.22
C GLU A 384 -22.27 -26.06 10.98
N ASP A 385 -22.94 -24.90 11.00
CA ASP A 385 -23.69 -24.38 9.84
C ASP A 385 -22.79 -24.14 8.61
N GLU A 386 -21.56 -23.65 8.81
CA GLU A 386 -20.58 -23.46 7.74
C GLU A 386 -20.09 -24.81 7.17
N ARG A 387 -20.00 -25.85 8.00
CA ARG A 387 -19.62 -27.20 7.58
C ARG A 387 -20.76 -27.91 6.86
N GLU A 388 -22.00 -27.75 7.29
CA GLU A 388 -23.18 -28.41 6.71
C GLU A 388 -23.54 -27.88 5.31
N LYS A 389 -23.32 -26.58 5.07
CA LYS A 389 -23.66 -25.95 3.78
C LYS A 389 -22.69 -26.27 2.65
N ASP A 390 -21.44 -26.64 2.96
CA ASP A 390 -20.35 -26.90 2.00
C ASP A 390 -20.18 -25.78 0.95
N GLU A 391 -20.47 -24.53 1.34
CA GLU A 391 -20.25 -23.33 0.53
C GLU A 391 -18.92 -22.65 0.91
N GLU A 392 -18.37 -21.81 0.04
CA GLU A 392 -17.18 -21.02 0.36
C GLU A 392 -17.44 -20.11 1.58
N VAL A 393 -16.48 -20.09 2.51
CA VAL A 393 -16.57 -19.31 3.75
C VAL A 393 -15.49 -18.25 3.81
N ASP A 394 -15.86 -17.06 4.29
CA ASP A 394 -14.92 -15.96 4.49
C ASP A 394 -13.80 -16.36 5.47
N HIS A 395 -12.58 -15.90 5.19
CA HIS A 395 -11.41 -16.23 6.03
C HIS A 395 -11.45 -15.56 7.41
N GLN A 396 -12.24 -14.50 7.56
CA GLN A 396 -12.46 -13.73 8.79
C GLN A 396 -11.17 -13.35 9.53
N LEU A 397 -10.10 -12.98 8.79
CA LEU A 397 -8.78 -12.75 9.37
C LEU A 397 -8.81 -11.81 10.57
N PHE A 398 -9.54 -10.69 10.48
CA PHE A 398 -9.60 -9.68 11.53
C PHE A 398 -10.21 -10.16 12.85
N ASN A 399 -10.99 -11.26 12.85
CA ASN A 399 -11.56 -11.86 14.07
C ASN A 399 -10.55 -12.73 14.83
N ARG A 400 -9.56 -13.27 14.12
CA ARG A 400 -8.60 -14.27 14.63
C ARG A 400 -7.14 -13.80 14.59
N ALA A 401 -6.93 -12.53 14.25
CA ALA A 401 -5.60 -11.94 14.16
C ALA A 401 -5.40 -10.85 15.21
N ARG A 402 -4.27 -10.90 15.91
CA ARG A 402 -3.78 -9.82 16.77
C ARG A 402 -2.62 -9.14 16.08
N CYS A 403 -2.72 -7.82 15.89
CA CYS A 403 -1.65 -7.03 15.30
C CYS A 403 -1.22 -5.91 16.26
N ASP A 404 0.08 -5.89 16.59
CA ASP A 404 0.71 -4.90 17.45
C ASP A 404 1.76 -4.12 16.66
N ILE A 405 1.79 -2.79 16.79
CA ILE A 405 2.90 -1.97 16.29
C ILE A 405 3.97 -1.90 17.38
N ILE A 406 5.17 -2.34 17.06
CA ILE A 406 6.30 -2.46 17.99
C ILE A 406 7.40 -1.49 17.55
N ARG A 407 8.01 -0.83 18.54
CA ARG A 407 9.16 0.04 18.32
C ARG A 407 10.42 -0.83 18.17
N ILE A 408 11.24 -0.49 17.18
CA ILE A 408 12.58 -1.07 17.01
C ILE A 408 13.52 -0.60 18.11
#